data_AF-A0A2N5YX16-F1
#
_entry.id   AF-A0A2N5YX16-F1
#
_cell.length_a   1.000
_cell.length_b   1.000
_cell.length_c   1.000
_cell.angle_alpha   90.00
_cell.angle_beta   90.00
_cell.angle_gamma   90.00
#
_symmetry.space_group_name_H-M   'P 1'
#
loop_
_entity.id
_entity.type
_entity.pdbx_description
1 polymer ?
#
loop_
_entity_poly.entity_id
_entity_poly.type
_entity_poly.pdbx_seq_one_letter_code
_entity_poly.pdbx_strand_id
1 'polypeptide(L)'
;MNLSEFTSSKAYKKIMGFVYGWGAAVVMVGALFKIQHLPGAGIMLTVGLLTEAFIFFLSAFEPPHEEVDWSLVYPELAGVDEAIDISDKKAAVSSKKSALEKFDAMIENAEITPELFEKLGHGLKHLNTTT
;
A
#
# COMPACT_ATOMS: atom_id res chain seq x y z
N MET A 1 -15.15 -31.38 4.76
CA MET A 1 -15.17 -29.92 4.55
C MET A 1 -13.97 -29.37 5.27
N ASN A 2 -12.94 -28.96 4.52
CA ASN A 2 -11.69 -28.45 5.10
C ASN A 2 -11.89 -27.03 5.61
N LEU A 3 -11.21 -26.66 6.71
CA LEU A 3 -11.30 -25.33 7.32
C LEU A 3 -10.96 -24.21 6.32
N SER A 4 -10.04 -24.50 5.40
CA SER A 4 -9.59 -23.63 4.30
C SER A 4 -10.65 -23.39 3.22
N GLU A 5 -11.55 -24.35 2.98
CA GLU A 5 -12.66 -24.16 2.03
C GLU A 5 -13.74 -23.23 2.59
N PHE A 6 -13.92 -23.25 3.91
CA PHE A 6 -14.90 -22.40 4.59
C PHE A 6 -14.44 -20.93 4.64
N THR A 7 -13.16 -20.67 4.96
CA THR A 7 -12.59 -19.32 4.99
C THR A 7 -12.34 -18.72 3.60
N SER A 8 -12.26 -19.54 2.57
CA SER A 8 -12.12 -19.08 1.17
C SER A 8 -13.44 -18.80 0.46
N SER A 9 -14.58 -19.05 1.11
CA SER A 9 -15.90 -18.86 0.50
C SER A 9 -16.20 -17.38 0.23
N LYS A 10 -16.81 -17.07 -0.93
CA LYS A 10 -17.26 -15.71 -1.29
C LYS A 10 -18.19 -15.11 -0.24
N ALA A 11 -18.98 -15.94 0.44
CA ALA A 11 -19.86 -15.51 1.52
C ALA A 11 -19.06 -15.08 2.77
N TYR A 12 -18.00 -15.83 3.12
CA TYR A 12 -17.12 -15.51 4.25
C TYR A 12 -16.43 -14.16 4.03
N LYS A 13 -15.80 -13.96 2.86
CA LYS A 13 -15.16 -12.66 2.50
C LYS A 13 -16.13 -11.48 2.61
N LYS A 14 -17.36 -11.64 2.10
CA LYS A 14 -18.39 -10.59 2.19
C LYS A 14 -18.77 -10.29 3.64
N ILE A 15 -19.01 -11.32 4.44
CA ILE A 15 -19.35 -11.16 5.87
C ILE A 15 -18.19 -10.50 6.61
N MET A 16 -16.95 -10.89 6.32
CA MET A 16 -15.78 -10.34 7.00
C MET A 16 -15.58 -8.85 6.69
N GLY A 17 -15.85 -8.41 5.45
CA GLY A 17 -15.94 -6.99 5.11
C GLY A 17 -16.91 -6.20 6.01
N PHE A 18 -18.09 -6.76 6.32
CA PHE A 18 -19.03 -6.13 7.24
C PHE A 18 -18.54 -6.15 8.69
N VAL A 19 -17.92 -7.26 9.13
CA VAL A 19 -17.37 -7.41 10.49
C VAL A 19 -16.25 -6.40 10.74
N TYR A 20 -15.34 -6.20 9.79
CA TYR A 20 -14.29 -5.17 9.87
C TYR A 20 -14.90 -3.77 10.05
N GLY A 21 -15.91 -3.42 9.24
CA GLY A 21 -16.58 -2.12 9.33
C GLY A 21 -17.32 -1.90 10.65
N TRP A 22 -18.03 -2.91 11.14
CA TRP A 22 -18.74 -2.84 12.42
C TRP A 22 -17.79 -2.81 13.61
N GLY A 23 -16.70 -3.59 13.58
CA GLY A 23 -15.65 -3.56 14.60
C GLY A 23 -15.00 -2.20 14.73
N ALA A 24 -14.58 -1.62 13.61
CA ALA A 24 -13.98 -0.29 13.55
C ALA A 24 -14.93 0.78 14.12
N ALA A 25 -16.23 0.69 13.84
CA ALA A 25 -17.22 1.61 14.41
C ALA A 25 -17.27 1.53 15.94
N VAL A 26 -17.27 0.33 16.53
CA VAL A 26 -17.26 0.14 17.99
C VAL A 26 -15.99 0.72 18.62
N VAL A 27 -14.83 0.49 18.00
CA VAL A 27 -13.54 1.05 18.43
C VAL A 27 -13.55 2.58 18.41
N MET A 28 -14.06 3.18 17.33
CA MET A 28 -14.13 4.63 17.17
C MET A 28 -15.05 5.26 18.22
N VAL A 29 -16.17 4.62 18.57
CA VAL A 29 -17.03 5.09 19.67
C VAL A 29 -16.31 4.99 21.01
N GLY A 30 -15.53 3.93 21.26
CA GLY A 30 -14.70 3.82 22.47
C GLY A 30 -13.62 4.91 22.57
N ALA A 31 -12.94 5.21 21.47
CA ALA A 31 -11.97 6.31 21.38
C ALA A 31 -12.65 7.67 21.62
N LEU A 32 -13.83 7.90 21.03
CA LEU A 32 -14.62 9.11 21.23
C LEU A 32 -14.96 9.34 22.70
N PHE A 33 -15.41 8.29 23.40
CA PHE A 33 -15.71 8.37 24.84
C PHE A 33 -14.47 8.73 25.66
N LYS A 34 -13.31 8.18 25.29
CA LYS A 34 -12.04 8.50 25.95
C LYS A 34 -11.63 9.95 25.76
N ILE A 35 -11.80 10.51 24.56
CA ILE A 35 -11.47 11.92 24.25
C ILE A 35 -12.44 12.88 24.96
N GLN A 36 -13.74 12.56 24.97
CA GLN A 36 -14.76 13.39 25.62
C GLN A 36 -14.85 13.21 27.15
N HIS A 37 -14.02 12.35 27.75
CA HIS A 37 -14.01 12.08 29.19
C HIS A 37 -15.40 11.67 29.75
N LEU A 38 -16.19 10.97 28.92
CA LEU A 38 -17.53 10.53 29.31
C LEU A 38 -17.46 9.46 30.42
N PRO A 39 -18.47 9.39 31.31
CA PRO A 39 -18.52 8.35 32.33
C PRO A 39 -18.51 6.96 31.68
N GLY A 40 -17.67 6.05 32.18
CA GLY A 40 -17.50 4.72 31.58
C GLY A 40 -16.56 4.65 30.38
N ALA A 41 -15.85 5.74 30.03
CA ALA A 41 -14.93 5.76 28.89
C ALA A 41 -13.86 4.66 28.89
N GLY A 42 -13.34 4.29 30.06
CA GLY A 42 -12.40 3.18 30.16
C GLY A 42 -13.00 1.85 29.70
N ILE A 43 -14.23 1.57 30.15
CA ILE A 43 -14.95 0.32 29.82
C ILE A 43 -15.26 0.28 28.32
N MET A 44 -15.80 1.36 27.76
CA MET A 44 -16.13 1.42 26.33
C MET A 44 -14.88 1.29 25.45
N LEU A 45 -13.77 1.91 25.85
CA LEU A 45 -12.48 1.78 25.15
C LEU A 45 -11.97 0.33 25.21
N THR A 46 -12.03 -0.32 26.38
CA THR A 46 -11.63 -1.72 26.53
C THR A 46 -12.47 -2.64 25.65
N VAL A 47 -13.79 -2.44 25.60
CA VAL A 47 -14.69 -3.23 24.73
C VAL A 47 -14.32 -3.04 23.25
N GLY A 48 -14.09 -1.79 22.82
CA GLY A 48 -13.64 -1.51 21.45
C GLY A 48 -12.34 -2.22 21.11
N LEU A 49 -11.31 -2.05 21.93
CA LEU A 49 -10.00 -2.66 21.69
C LEU A 49 -10.03 -4.20 21.72
N LEU A 50 -10.83 -4.81 22.59
CA LEU A 50 -11.01 -6.26 22.61
C LEU A 50 -11.75 -6.76 21.36
N THR A 51 -12.72 -5.99 20.87
CA THR A 51 -13.42 -6.28 19.61
C THR A 51 -12.43 -6.26 18.45
N GLU A 52 -11.56 -5.25 18.40
CA GLU A 52 -10.51 -5.14 17.37
C GLU A 52 -9.50 -6.28 17.44
N ALA A 53 -9.05 -6.64 18.65
CA ALA A 53 -8.13 -7.76 18.85
C ALA A 53 -8.73 -9.09 18.36
N PHE A 54 -10.02 -9.31 18.60
CA PHE A 54 -10.71 -10.51 18.12
C PHE A 54 -10.84 -10.54 16.59
N ILE A 55 -11.15 -9.41 15.97
CA ILE A 55 -11.26 -9.30 14.52
C ILE A 55 -9.91 -9.51 13.84
N PHE A 56 -8.83 -8.91 14.35
CA PHE A 56 -7.47 -9.16 13.86
C PHE A 56 -7.03 -10.61 14.03
N PHE A 57 -7.45 -11.27 15.11
CA PHE A 57 -7.17 -12.70 15.27
C PHE A 57 -7.86 -13.53 14.19
N LEU A 58 -9.11 -13.22 13.85
CA LEU A 58 -9.84 -13.93 12.80
C LEU A 58 -9.33 -13.61 11.39
N SER A 59 -8.80 -12.39 11.16
CA SER A 59 -8.25 -12.00 9.86
C SER A 59 -6.98 -12.79 9.49
N ALA A 60 -6.23 -13.28 10.47
CA ALA A 60 -5.05 -14.12 10.25
C ALA A 60 -5.36 -15.45 9.53
N PHE A 61 -6.63 -15.88 9.52
CA PHE A 61 -7.09 -17.07 8.82
C PHE A 61 -7.66 -16.79 7.43
N GLU A 62 -7.67 -15.53 6.99
CA GLU A 62 -8.11 -15.14 5.66
C GLU A 62 -6.99 -15.41 4.63
N PRO A 63 -7.28 -16.00 3.47
CA PRO A 63 -6.28 -16.20 2.42
C PRO A 63 -5.68 -14.86 1.97
N PRO A 64 -4.37 -14.80 1.62
CA PRO A 64 -3.76 -13.58 1.10
C PRO A 64 -4.59 -13.06 -0.09
N HIS A 65 -4.85 -11.76 -0.11
CA HIS A 65 -5.55 -11.15 -1.24
C HIS A 65 -4.68 -11.33 -2.48
N GLU A 66 -5.22 -11.98 -3.52
CA GLU A 66 -4.61 -11.97 -4.83
C GLU A 66 -4.70 -10.55 -5.39
N GLU A 67 -3.56 -9.91 -5.55
CA GLU A 67 -3.49 -8.60 -6.18
C GLU A 67 -3.84 -8.74 -7.67
N VAL A 68 -4.67 -7.81 -8.15
CA VAL A 68 -5.05 -7.78 -9.56
C VAL A 68 -3.83 -7.40 -10.38
N ASP A 69 -3.49 -8.20 -11.38
CA ASP A 69 -2.37 -7.92 -12.27
C ASP A 69 -2.67 -6.70 -13.17
N TRP A 70 -2.25 -5.52 -12.70
CA TRP A 70 -2.43 -4.25 -13.40
C TRP A 70 -1.59 -4.15 -14.68
N SER A 71 -0.62 -5.05 -14.88
CA SER A 71 0.18 -5.11 -16.11
C SER A 71 -0.66 -5.47 -17.33
N LEU A 72 -1.82 -6.09 -17.12
CA LEU A 72 -2.77 -6.42 -18.18
C LEU A 72 -3.40 -5.17 -18.82
N VAL A 73 -3.53 -4.07 -18.06
CA VAL A 73 -4.12 -2.80 -18.51
C VAL A 73 -3.04 -1.77 -18.81
N TYR A 74 -1.93 -1.81 -18.08
CA TYR A 74 -0.79 -0.89 -18.21
C TYR A 74 0.50 -1.70 -18.41
N PRO A 75 0.83 -2.09 -19.66
CA PRO A 75 2.01 -2.91 -19.95
C PRO A 75 3.33 -2.21 -19.57
N GLU A 76 3.31 -0.91 -19.33
CA GLU A 76 4.43 -0.12 -18.80
C GLU A 76 4.81 -0.46 -17.34
N LEU A 77 3.93 -1.13 -16.60
CA LEU A 77 4.18 -1.67 -15.26
C LEU A 77 4.63 -3.14 -15.28
N ALA A 78 4.59 -3.79 -16.45
CA ALA A 78 5.03 -5.18 -16.60
C ALA A 78 6.53 -5.30 -16.29
N GLY A 79 6.89 -6.18 -15.36
CA GLY A 79 8.27 -6.44 -14.95
C GLY A 79 8.79 -5.57 -13.80
N VAL A 80 7.95 -4.69 -13.24
CA VAL A 80 8.14 -4.21 -11.87
C VAL A 80 7.39 -5.19 -10.98
N ASP A 81 8.06 -6.27 -10.56
CA ASP A 81 7.51 -7.12 -9.51
C ASP A 81 7.20 -6.24 -8.30
N GLU A 82 5.91 -5.98 -8.04
CA GLU A 82 5.40 -5.27 -6.86
C GLU A 82 5.53 -6.10 -5.59
N ALA A 83 6.41 -7.11 -5.56
CA ALA A 83 6.97 -7.64 -4.33
C ALA A 83 7.96 -6.62 -3.73
N ILE A 84 7.51 -5.39 -3.47
CA ILE A 84 8.11 -4.54 -2.45
C ILE A 84 7.49 -4.98 -1.12
N ASP A 85 7.84 -6.20 -0.72
CA ASP A 85 7.84 -6.54 0.70
C ASP A 85 8.85 -5.59 1.34
N ILE A 86 8.36 -4.64 2.14
CA ILE A 86 9.17 -3.59 2.81
C ILE A 86 10.26 -4.22 3.72
N SER A 87 10.23 -5.54 3.90
CA SER A 87 11.23 -6.35 4.59
C SER A 87 12.54 -6.53 3.81
N ASP A 88 12.57 -6.42 2.48
CA ASP A 88 13.76 -6.72 1.68
C ASP A 88 14.39 -5.48 1.00
N LYS A 89 15.35 -4.85 1.68
CA LYS A 89 16.15 -3.71 1.19
C LYS A 89 16.89 -3.94 -0.14
N LYS A 90 16.91 -5.18 -0.65
CA LYS A 90 17.60 -5.56 -1.89
C LYS A 90 16.79 -5.22 -3.16
N ALA A 91 15.45 -5.18 -3.07
CA ALA A 91 14.57 -4.92 -4.21
C ALA A 91 14.56 -3.43 -4.65
N ALA A 92 14.61 -2.50 -3.69
CA ALA A 92 14.68 -1.06 -3.97
C ALA A 92 15.94 -0.63 -4.75
N VAL A 93 17.05 -1.38 -4.61
CA VAL A 93 18.30 -1.13 -5.33
C VAL A 93 18.21 -1.58 -6.79
N SER A 94 17.44 -2.62 -7.09
CA SER A 94 17.25 -3.15 -8.45
C SER A 94 16.38 -2.23 -9.32
N SER A 95 15.30 -1.68 -8.74
CA SER A 95 14.42 -0.72 -9.41
C SER A 95 15.15 0.58 -9.79
N LYS A 96 15.93 1.15 -8.86
CA LYS A 96 16.74 2.34 -9.13
C LYS A 96 17.81 2.09 -10.20
N LYS A 97 18.37 0.87 -10.26
CA LYS A 97 19.35 0.47 -11.27
C LYS A 97 18.73 0.38 -12.66
N SER A 98 17.52 -0.17 -12.80
CA SER A 98 16.79 -0.24 -14.08
C SER A 98 16.44 1.13 -14.65
N ALA A 99 16.04 2.08 -13.79
CA ALA A 99 15.81 3.47 -14.22
C ALA A 99 17.11 4.18 -14.66
N LEU A 100 18.23 3.91 -13.97
CA LEU A 100 19.55 4.46 -14.31
C LEU A 100 20.10 3.83 -15.60
N GLU A 101 19.95 2.52 -15.80
CA GLU A 101 20.37 1.82 -17.03
C GLU A 101 19.58 2.29 -18.26
N LYS A 102 18.28 2.60 -18.11
CA LYS A 102 17.48 3.22 -19.19
C LYS A 102 17.90 4.66 -19.49
N PHE A 103 18.33 5.39 -18.47
CA PHE A 103 18.87 6.74 -18.62
C PHE A 103 20.23 6.73 -19.33
N ASP A 104 21.13 5.81 -18.94
CA ASP A 104 22.44 5.61 -19.58
C ASP A 104 22.27 5.17 -21.04
N ALA A 105 21.33 4.26 -21.33
CA ALA A 105 21.00 3.86 -22.71
C ALA A 105 20.42 5.01 -23.54
N MET A 106 19.69 5.94 -22.94
CA MET A 106 19.19 7.13 -23.61
C MET A 106 20.31 8.14 -23.90
N ILE A 107 21.29 8.24 -22.99
CA ILE A 107 22.49 9.05 -23.17
C ILE A 107 23.41 8.50 -24.25
N GLU A 108 23.50 7.17 -24.37
CA GLU A 108 24.33 6.50 -25.39
C GLU A 108 23.70 6.55 -26.78
N ASN A 109 22.37 6.43 -26.88
CA ASN A 109 21.66 6.40 -28.16
C ASN A 109 21.22 7.79 -28.68
N ALA A 110 21.12 8.81 -27.82
CA ALA A 110 20.87 10.17 -28.25
C ALA A 110 22.21 10.87 -28.49
N GLU A 111 22.41 11.44 -29.68
CA GLU A 111 23.58 12.27 -29.99
C GLU A 111 23.60 13.49 -29.05
N ILE A 112 24.30 13.37 -27.91
CA ILE A 112 24.38 14.43 -26.91
C ILE A 112 25.14 15.60 -27.49
N THR A 113 24.38 16.53 -28.03
CA THR A 113 24.86 17.82 -28.48
C THR A 113 24.94 18.74 -27.24
N PRO A 114 26.02 19.52 -27.06
CA PRO A 114 26.18 20.44 -25.92
C PRO A 114 24.96 21.35 -25.66
N GLU A 115 24.23 21.67 -26.73
CA GLU A 115 23.00 22.48 -26.71
C GLU A 115 21.82 21.82 -25.95
N LEU A 116 21.69 20.49 -26.00
CA LEU A 116 20.61 19.76 -25.29
C LEU A 116 20.86 19.73 -23.78
N PHE A 117 22.14 19.63 -23.38
CA PHE A 117 22.52 19.67 -21.97
C PHE A 117 22.31 21.06 -21.37
N GLU A 118 22.60 22.13 -22.13
CA GLU A 118 22.26 23.50 -21.73
C GLU A 118 20.75 23.70 -21.59
N LYS A 119 19.94 23.21 -22.54
CA LYS A 119 18.48 23.32 -22.48
C LYS A 119 17.88 22.58 -21.28
N LEU A 120 18.39 21.39 -20.95
CA LEU A 120 17.98 20.62 -19.77
C LEU A 120 18.37 21.34 -18.46
N GLY A 121 19.61 21.85 -18.40
CA GLY A 121 20.09 22.64 -17.27
C GLY A 121 19.25 23.90 -17.03
N HIS A 122 18.85 24.58 -18.11
CA HIS A 122 17.97 25.75 -18.03
C HIS A 122 16.57 25.39 -17.53
N GLY A 123 16.01 24.26 -17.97
CA GLY A 123 14.70 23.76 -17.52
C GLY A 123 14.67 23.37 -16.05
N LEU A 124 15.69 22.64 -15.57
CA LEU A 124 15.82 22.28 -14.15
C LEU A 124 16.05 23.52 -13.28
N LYS A 125 16.83 24.49 -13.76
CA LYS A 125 17.03 25.77 -13.09
C LYS A 125 15.73 26.58 -13.03
N HIS A 126 14.93 26.56 -14.09
CA HIS A 126 13.63 27.21 -14.15
C HIS A 126 12.63 26.60 -13.16
N LEU A 127 12.57 25.26 -13.05
CA LEU A 127 11.75 24.57 -12.05
C LEU A 127 12.16 24.94 -10.61
N ASN A 128 13.46 25.08 -10.35
CA ASN A 128 13.96 25.51 -9.05
C ASN A 128 13.71 27.00 -8.75
N THR A 129 13.55 27.85 -9.77
CA THR A 129 13.23 29.28 -9.62
C THR A 129 11.74 29.60 -9.71
N THR A 130 10.89 28.65 -10.10
CA THR A 130 9.42 28.77 -10.18
C THR A 130 8.72 28.20 -8.94
N THR A 131 9.44 28.02 -7.83
CA THR A 131 8.87 27.94 -6.47
C THR A 131 9.35 29.15 -5.68
#